data_AF-A0A315ZQ72-F1
#
_entry.id   AF-A0A315ZQ72-F1
#
_cell.length_a   1.000
_cell.length_b   1.000
_cell.length_c   1.000
_cell.angle_alpha   90.00
_cell.angle_beta   90.00
_cell.angle_gamma   90.00
#
_symmetry.space_group_name_H-M   'P 1'
#
loop_
_entity.id
_entity.type
_entity.pdbx_description
1 polymer ?
#
loop_
_entity_poly.entity_id
_entity_poly.type
_entity_poly.pdbx_seq_one_letter_code
_entity_poly.pdbx_strand_id
1 'polypeptide(L)'
;MLRMLRQLPQPFKTLYAATFAVFFIGFVTVAIADEPDGFRFVIVPFGLLMAAQGTVLALDVRGNATEYSRLLKTTKPMGVDYSGSFMSSVRAIRMLGAAVLVVGLFMTVAAVVGT
;
A
#
# COMPACT_ATOMS: atom_id res chain seq x y z
N MET A 1 -8.25 -12.57 -4.85
CA MET A 1 -7.40 -11.62 -4.07
C MET A 1 -6.61 -12.30 -2.96
N LEU A 2 -7.24 -13.02 -2.02
CA LEU A 2 -6.56 -13.71 -0.91
C LEU A 2 -5.39 -14.60 -1.34
N ARG A 3 -5.51 -15.33 -2.45
CA ARG A 3 -4.43 -16.18 -3.00
C ARG A 3 -3.21 -15.37 -3.43
N MET A 4 -3.42 -14.22 -4.07
CA MET A 4 -2.35 -13.31 -4.50
C MET A 4 -1.63 -12.71 -3.30
N LEU A 5 -2.38 -12.22 -2.30
CA LEU A 5 -1.81 -11.65 -1.08
C LEU A 5 -0.94 -12.65 -0.32
N ARG A 6 -1.34 -13.93 -0.27
CA ARG A 6 -0.54 -15.00 0.35
C ARG A 6 0.78 -15.28 -0.37
N GLN A 7 0.92 -14.92 -1.64
CA GLN A 7 2.12 -15.17 -2.44
C GLN A 7 3.10 -13.98 -2.45
N LEU A 8 2.70 -12.82 -1.92
CA LEU A 8 3.58 -11.66 -1.88
C LEU A 8 4.81 -11.91 -0.98
N PRO A 9 6.02 -11.46 -1.40
CA PRO A 9 7.22 -11.56 -0.59
C PRO A 9 7.15 -10.67 0.66
N GLN A 10 8.01 -10.98 1.63
CA GLN A 10 8.33 -10.05 2.70
C GLN A 10 9.36 -9.01 2.20
N PRO A 11 9.29 -7.75 2.64
CA PRO A 11 8.43 -7.21 3.71
C PRO A 11 7.05 -6.69 3.26
N PHE A 12 6.77 -6.68 1.95
CA PHE A 12 5.59 -6.00 1.41
C PHE A 12 4.28 -6.57 1.93
N LYS A 13 4.19 -7.89 2.11
CA LYS A 13 3.02 -8.55 2.70
C LYS A 13 2.70 -8.04 4.12
N THR A 14 3.71 -7.98 5.00
CA THR A 14 3.50 -7.49 6.37
C THR A 14 3.08 -6.03 6.37
N LEU A 15 3.72 -5.19 5.55
CA LEU A 15 3.33 -3.79 5.43
C LEU A 15 1.88 -3.65 4.94
N TYR A 16 1.45 -4.46 3.97
CA TYR A 16 0.07 -4.46 3.51
C TYR A 16 -0.94 -4.83 4.61
N ALA A 17 -0.63 -5.87 5.39
CA ALA A 17 -1.46 -6.26 6.53
C ALA A 17 -1.53 -5.16 7.59
N ALA A 18 -0.40 -4.52 7.89
CA ALA A 18 -0.34 -3.40 8.83
C ALA A 18 -1.16 -2.19 8.33
N THR A 19 -1.04 -1.82 7.05
CA THR A 19 -1.83 -0.73 6.45
C THR A 19 -3.33 -1.02 6.58
N PHE A 20 -3.75 -2.25 6.30
CA PHE A 20 -5.14 -2.66 6.43
C PHE A 20 -5.62 -2.62 7.89
N ALA A 21 -4.79 -3.05 8.84
CA ALA A 21 -5.10 -2.98 10.27
C ALA A 21 -5.27 -1.53 10.75
N VAL A 22 -4.36 -0.62 10.37
CA VAL A 22 -4.47 0.81 10.71
C VAL A 22 -5.73 1.43 10.11
N PHE A 23 -6.04 1.11 8.86
CA PHE A 23 -7.28 1.57 8.22
C PHE A 23 -8.52 1.09 8.98
N PHE A 24 -8.56 -0.19 9.36
CA PHE A 24 -9.70 -0.76 10.09
C PHE A 24 -9.85 -0.19 11.50
N ILE A 25 -8.75 -0.09 12.26
CA ILE A 25 -8.73 0.54 13.58
C ILE A 25 -9.18 1.99 13.48
N GLY A 26 -8.72 2.72 12.46
CA GLY A 26 -9.11 4.09 12.25
C GLY A 26 -10.57 4.27 11.88
N PHE A 27 -11.10 3.40 11.01
CA PHE A 27 -12.53 3.38 10.70
C PHE A 27 -13.36 3.14 11.97
N VAL A 28 -12.99 2.17 12.80
CA VAL A 28 -13.67 1.91 14.08
C VAL A 28 -13.58 3.13 15.01
N THR A 29 -12.40 3.72 15.15
CA THR A 29 -12.18 4.83 16.09
C THR A 29 -12.95 6.09 15.67
N VAL A 30 -12.89 6.46 14.39
CA VAL A 30 -13.54 7.69 13.91
C VAL A 30 -15.04 7.50 13.73
N ALA A 31 -15.49 6.36 13.18
CA ALA A 31 -16.91 6.16 12.87
C ALA A 31 -17.74 5.68 14.06
N ILE A 32 -17.12 5.01 15.05
CA ILE A 32 -17.84 4.42 16.20
C ILE A 32 -17.60 5.20 17.49
N ALA A 33 -16.40 5.74 17.71
CA ALA A 33 -16.07 6.44 18.97
C ALA A 33 -16.24 7.97 18.91
N ASP A 34 -16.60 8.54 17.76
CA ASP A 34 -16.84 9.99 17.53
C ASP A 34 -15.71 10.89 18.05
N GLU A 35 -14.47 10.43 17.88
CA GLU A 35 -13.26 11.13 18.30
C GLU A 35 -12.60 11.86 17.10
N PRO A 36 -12.86 13.17 16.91
CA PRO A 36 -12.36 13.92 15.75
C PRO A 36 -10.83 14.04 15.74
N ASP A 37 -10.19 14.08 16.92
CA ASP A 37 -8.72 14.07 17.03
C ASP A 37 -8.11 12.69 16.76
N GLY A 38 -8.92 11.62 16.88
CA GLY A 38 -8.56 10.25 16.53
C GLY A 38 -8.09 10.11 15.08
N PHE A 39 -8.56 10.98 14.18
CA PHE A 39 -8.18 10.97 12.77
C PHE A 39 -6.68 11.18 12.55
N ARG A 40 -6.01 12.01 13.36
CA ARG A 40 -4.54 12.22 13.27
C ARG A 40 -3.76 10.96 13.66
N PHE A 41 -4.20 10.28 14.71
CA PHE A 41 -3.61 9.01 15.17
C PHE A 41 -3.75 7.89 14.14
N VAL A 42 -4.63 8.05 13.16
CA VAL A 42 -4.81 7.10 12.05
C VAL A 42 -4.00 7.53 10.83
N ILE A 43 -4.08 8.81 10.42
CA ILE A 43 -3.43 9.27 9.19
C ILE A 43 -1.92 9.15 9.26
N VAL A 44 -1.29 9.53 10.37
CA VAL A 44 0.17 9.50 10.49
C VAL A 44 0.73 8.08 10.30
N PRO A 45 0.31 7.05 11.06
CA PRO A 45 0.78 5.70 10.83
C PRO A 45 0.36 5.16 9.45
N PHE A 46 -0.81 5.52 8.94
CA PHE A 46 -1.25 5.12 7.61
C PHE A 46 -0.32 5.67 6.51
N GLY A 47 -0.01 6.96 6.56
CA GLY A 47 0.91 7.62 5.64
C GLY A 47 2.31 7.04 5.68
N LEU A 48 2.84 6.76 6.88
CA LEU A 48 4.14 6.10 7.05
C LEU A 48 4.17 4.69 6.46
N LEU A 49 3.11 3.91 6.67
CA LEU A 49 3.00 2.55 6.11
C LEU A 49 2.90 2.59 4.58
N MET A 50 2.11 3.51 4.03
CA MET A 50 2.06 3.75 2.58
C MET A 50 3.43 4.15 2.05
N ALA A 51 4.14 5.05 2.73
CA ALA A 51 5.49 5.45 2.36
C ALA A 51 6.42 4.23 2.29
N ALA A 52 6.44 3.41 3.34
CA ALA A 52 7.26 2.20 3.41
C ALA A 52 6.91 1.19 2.29
N GLN A 53 5.62 0.95 2.03
CA GLN A 53 5.17 0.09 0.94
C GLN A 53 5.62 0.63 -0.43
N GLY A 54 5.47 1.93 -0.63
CA GLY A 54 5.89 2.63 -1.82
C GLY A 54 7.39 2.48 -2.07
N THR A 55 8.21 2.67 -1.04
CA THR A 55 9.68 2.47 -1.10
C THR A 55 10.02 1.03 -1.48
N VAL A 56 9.38 0.05 -0.84
CA VAL A 56 9.64 -1.38 -1.12
C VAL A 56 9.36 -1.73 -2.58
N LEU A 57 8.28 -1.18 -3.16
CA LEU A 57 7.97 -1.38 -4.58
C LEU A 57 8.88 -0.55 -5.50
N ALA A 58 9.13 0.72 -5.20
CA ALA A 58 9.91 1.62 -6.05
C ALA A 58 11.36 1.13 -6.24
N LEU A 59 11.96 0.66 -5.14
CA LEU A 59 13.32 0.13 -5.11
C LEU A 59 13.40 -1.37 -5.42
N ASP A 60 12.26 -2.01 -5.68
CA ASP A 60 12.15 -3.47 -5.89
C ASP A 60 12.86 -4.28 -4.79
N VAL A 61 12.68 -3.88 -3.53
CA VAL A 61 13.35 -4.49 -2.37
C VAL A 61 12.99 -5.97 -2.34
N ARG A 62 14.00 -6.86 -2.39
CA ARG A 62 13.81 -8.32 -2.44
C ARG A 62 12.94 -8.79 -3.62
N GLY A 63 12.92 -8.06 -4.74
CA GLY A 63 12.15 -8.45 -5.93
C GLY A 63 10.63 -8.28 -5.78
N ASN A 64 10.16 -7.47 -4.83
CA ASN A 64 8.72 -7.32 -4.56
C ASN A 64 7.94 -6.78 -5.77
N ALA A 65 8.46 -5.82 -6.52
CA ALA A 65 7.80 -5.31 -7.73
C ALA A 65 7.84 -6.33 -8.87
N THR A 66 8.93 -7.08 -8.97
CA THR A 66 9.08 -8.18 -9.94
C THR A 66 8.07 -9.30 -9.66
N GLU A 67 7.91 -9.69 -8.40
CA GLU A 67 6.96 -10.72 -8.00
C GLU A 67 5.51 -10.22 -8.12
N TYR A 68 5.24 -8.97 -7.77
CA TYR A 68 3.93 -8.35 -7.97
C TYR A 68 3.54 -8.33 -9.46
N SER A 69 4.49 -8.03 -10.35
CA SER A 69 4.31 -8.10 -11.81
C SER A 69 3.91 -9.51 -12.25
N ARG A 70 4.66 -10.51 -11.80
CA ARG A 70 4.39 -11.92 -12.12
C ARG A 70 2.99 -12.32 -11.66
N LEU A 71 2.62 -11.96 -10.44
CA LEU A 71 1.32 -12.28 -9.85
C LEU A 71 0.15 -11.58 -10.54
N LEU A 72 0.30 -10.32 -10.96
CA LEU A 72 -0.74 -9.62 -11.73
C LEU A 72 -1.05 -10.36 -13.04
N LYS A 73 -0.03 -10.90 -13.71
CA LYS A 73 -0.18 -11.61 -14.98
C LYS A 73 -0.76 -13.01 -14.81
N THR A 74 -0.37 -13.72 -13.76
CA THR A 74 -0.75 -15.14 -13.56
C THR A 74 -2.07 -15.31 -12.80
N THR A 75 -2.40 -14.41 -11.88
CA THR A 75 -3.52 -14.61 -10.94
C THR A 75 -4.83 -13.96 -11.39
N LYS A 76 -4.81 -13.19 -12.50
CA LYS A 76 -5.97 -12.46 -13.06
C LYS A 76 -6.84 -11.82 -11.97
N PRO A 77 -6.29 -10.87 -11.19
CA PRO A 77 -7.03 -10.27 -10.09
C PRO A 77 -8.36 -9.70 -10.59
N MET A 78 -9.45 -10.03 -9.89
CA MET A 78 -10.82 -9.63 -10.25
C MET A 78 -11.29 -10.12 -11.63
N GLY A 79 -10.68 -11.19 -12.16
CA GLY A 79 -11.01 -11.74 -13.48
C GLY A 79 -10.39 -10.95 -14.64
N VAL A 80 -9.64 -9.89 -14.36
CA VAL A 80 -9.01 -9.06 -15.40
C VAL A 80 -7.65 -9.64 -15.78
N ASP A 81 -7.44 -9.83 -17.08
CA ASP A 81 -6.17 -10.31 -17.63
C ASP A 81 -5.22 -9.12 -17.86
N TYR A 82 -4.20 -9.01 -17.01
CA TYR A 82 -3.19 -7.98 -17.12
C TYR A 82 -1.93 -8.44 -17.89
N SER A 83 -1.90 -9.65 -18.46
CA SER A 83 -0.71 -10.21 -19.12
C SER A 83 -0.11 -9.32 -20.21
N GLY A 84 -0.96 -8.68 -21.03
CA GLY A 84 -0.56 -7.72 -22.06
C GLY A 84 -0.59 -6.24 -21.62
N SER A 85 -0.98 -5.93 -20.39
CA SER A 85 -1.13 -4.55 -19.92
C SER A 85 0.20 -3.93 -19.51
N PHE A 86 0.43 -2.67 -19.88
CA PHE A 86 1.56 -1.88 -19.36
C PHE A 86 1.59 -1.84 -17.83
N MET A 87 0.42 -1.86 -17.17
CA MET A 87 0.29 -1.82 -15.71
C MET A 87 0.85 -3.05 -15.01
N SER A 88 1.00 -4.18 -15.71
CA SER A 88 1.65 -5.37 -15.16
C SER A 88 3.16 -5.39 -15.37
N SER A 89 3.75 -4.38 -16.02
CA SER A 89 5.20 -4.29 -16.16
C SER A 89 5.86 -3.94 -14.83
N VAL A 90 7.07 -4.47 -14.60
CA VAL A 90 7.86 -4.15 -13.39
C VAL A 90 8.10 -2.65 -13.29
N ARG A 91 8.38 -1.97 -14.40
CA ARG A 91 8.56 -0.51 -14.44
C ARG A 91 7.31 0.24 -13.96
N ALA A 92 6.12 -0.14 -14.46
CA ALA A 92 4.87 0.47 -14.02
C ALA A 92 4.61 0.27 -12.52
N ILE A 93 4.90 -0.91 -11.98
CA ILE A 93 4.74 -1.20 -10.54
C ILE A 93 5.74 -0.41 -9.69
N ARG A 94 6.97 -0.23 -10.16
CA ARG A 94 7.96 0.62 -9.48
C ARG A 94 7.52 2.09 -9.48
N MET A 95 6.99 2.59 -10.60
CA MET A 95 6.43 3.94 -10.67
C MET A 95 5.22 4.11 -9.74
N LEU A 96 4.33 3.11 -9.68
CA LEU A 96 3.22 3.09 -8.73
C LEU A 96 3.75 3.14 -7.29
N GLY A 97 4.79 2.35 -6.98
CA GLY A 97 5.49 2.41 -5.69
C GLY A 97 6.01 3.81 -5.37
N ALA A 98 6.64 4.48 -6.33
CA ALA A 98 7.13 5.84 -6.15
C ALA A 98 5.98 6.85 -5.91
N ALA A 99 4.87 6.72 -6.63
CA ALA A 99 3.69 7.55 -6.41
C ALA A 99 3.09 7.32 -5.01
N VAL A 100 2.95 6.06 -4.60
CA VAL A 100 2.47 5.66 -3.26
C VAL A 100 3.38 6.19 -2.16
N LEU A 101 4.70 6.17 -2.39
CA LEU A 101 5.68 6.77 -1.47
C LEU A 101 5.42 8.27 -1.28
N VAL A 102 5.28 9.02 -2.38
CA VAL A 102 5.02 10.46 -2.33
C VAL A 102 3.70 10.77 -1.62
N VAL A 103 2.64 10.02 -1.93
CA VAL A 103 1.34 10.18 -1.26
C VAL A 103 1.45 9.91 0.24
N GLY A 104 2.11 8.82 0.63
CA GLY A 104 2.28 8.47 2.04
C GLY A 104 3.04 9.53 2.83
N LEU A 105 4.15 10.04 2.26
CA LEU A 105 4.91 11.14 2.87
C LEU A 105 4.09 12.42 2.96
N PHE A 106 3.39 12.79 1.88
CA PHE A 106 2.53 13.97 1.86
C PHE A 106 1.44 13.89 2.94
N MET A 107 0.73 12.76 3.04
CA MET A 107 -0.30 12.57 4.08
C MET A 107 0.28 12.68 5.49
N THR A 108 1.46 12.10 5.71
CA THR A 108 2.15 12.16 7.01
C THR A 108 2.51 13.59 7.37
N VAL A 109 3.15 14.33 6.45
CA VAL A 109 3.56 15.72 6.68
C VAL A 109 2.34 16.62 6.85
N ALA A 110 1.31 16.49 6.00
CA ALA A 110 0.09 17.27 6.09
C ALA A 110 -0.63 17.05 7.43
N ALA A 111 -0.67 15.82 7.95
CA ALA A 111 -1.28 15.52 9.24
C ALA A 111 -0.47 16.02 10.44
N VAL A 112 0.85 16.20 10.29
CA VAL A 112 1.74 16.72 11.35
C VAL A 112 1.84 18.25 11.32
N VAL A 113 1.82 18.87 10.14
CA VAL A 113 2.01 20.32 9.95
C VAL A 113 0.67 21.06 9.87
N GLY A 114 -0.39 20.42 9.39
CA GLY A 114 -1.73 21.00 9.26
C GLY A 114 -2.50 21.10 10.59
N THR A 115 -1.79 21.40 11.69
CA THR A 115 -2.29 21.41 13.06
C THR A 115 -1.92 22.69 13.78
#